data_AF-A0A848BZF3-F1
#
_entry.id   AF-A0A848BZF3-F1
#
_cell.length_a   1.000
_cell.length_b   1.000
_cell.length_c   1.000
_cell.angle_alpha   90.00
_cell.angle_beta   90.00
_cell.angle_gamma   90.00
#
_symmetry.space_group_name_H-M   'P 1'
#
loop_
_entity.id
_entity.type
_entity.pdbx_description
1 polymer ?
#
loop_
_entity_poly.entity_id
_entity_poly.type
_entity_poly.pdbx_seq_one_letter_code
_entity_poly.pdbx_strand_id
1 'polypeptide(L)'
;MEWKIIKSPSPGTIDILMRRKGSPASHDMSDFDAVGLVQGRLIDMVVAADIAEKAAGVFVEDIRGSCPQNLVMIAIFGDTAAVEAAISDICRVFQEHRQVTL
;
A
#
# COMPACT_ATOMS: atom_id res chain seq x y z
N MET A 1 -11.61 -5.30 -2.00
CA MET A 1 -10.39 -4.65 -1.49
C MET A 1 -10.79 -3.31 -0.93
N GLU A 2 -10.27 -2.94 0.24
CA GLU A 2 -10.46 -1.61 0.82
C GLU A 2 -9.17 -0.81 0.68
N TRP A 3 -9.26 0.49 0.43
CA TRP A 3 -8.10 1.37 0.40
C TRP A 3 -8.42 2.75 0.97
N LYS A 4 -7.39 3.44 1.47
CA LYS A 4 -7.42 4.82 2.00
C LYS A 4 -6.16 5.56 1.57
N ILE A 5 -6.26 6.88 1.37
CA ILE A 5 -5.10 7.75 1.14
C ILE A 5 -4.98 8.71 2.31
N ILE A 6 -3.77 8.83 2.84
CA ILE A 6 -3.40 9.83 3.84
C ILE A 6 -2.44 10.81 3.18
N LYS A 7 -2.89 12.05 2.97
CA LYS A 7 -2.03 13.15 2.49
C LYS A 7 -1.41 13.85 3.70
N SER A 8 -0.13 14.20 3.58
CA SER A 8 0.68 14.82 4.63
C SER A 8 0.49 14.13 6.00
N PRO A 9 0.80 12.82 6.09
CA PRO A 9 0.58 12.05 7.31
C PRO A 9 1.32 12.67 8.49
N SER A 10 0.65 12.73 9.65
CA SER A 10 1.26 13.26 10.87
C SER A 10 2.44 12.40 11.32
N PRO A 11 3.44 12.95 12.02
CA PRO A 11 4.59 12.18 12.51
C PRO A 11 4.19 10.92 13.30
N GLY A 12 3.19 11.03 14.18
CA GLY A 12 2.69 9.88 14.95
C GLY A 12 2.04 8.79 14.07
N THR A 13 1.43 9.16 12.94
CA THR A 13 0.93 8.20 11.95
C THR A 13 2.09 7.47 11.28
N ILE A 14 3.14 8.20 10.89
CA ILE A 14 4.35 7.63 10.31
C ILE A 14 4.99 6.65 11.29
N ASP A 15 5.14 7.04 12.56
CA ASP A 15 5.70 6.17 13.61
C ASP A 15 4.90 4.87 13.80
N ILE A 16 3.58 4.90 13.62
CA ILE A 16 2.75 3.69 13.66
C ILE A 16 3.09 2.76 12.49
N LEU A 17 3.22 3.31 11.28
CA LEU A 17 3.53 2.54 10.08
C LEU A 17 4.95 1.97 10.15
N MET A 18 5.94 2.78 10.52
CA MET A 18 7.34 2.37 10.59
C MET A 18 7.60 1.27 11.63
N ARG A 19 6.83 1.23 12.72
CA ARG A 19 6.89 0.13 13.71
C ARG A 19 6.26 -1.18 13.23
N ARG A 20 5.44 -1.13 12.18
CA ARG A 20 4.66 -2.26 11.66
C ARG A 20 5.16 -2.75 10.31
N LYS A 21 6.03 -2.00 9.64
CA LYS A 21 6.55 -2.37 8.32
C LYS A 21 7.30 -3.70 8.38
N GLY A 22 7.20 -4.46 7.31
CA GLY A 22 7.80 -5.79 7.20
C GLY A 22 9.32 -5.73 7.01
N SER A 23 9.83 -4.65 6.40
CA SER A 23 11.26 -4.48 6.12
C SER A 23 12.09 -4.13 7.37
N PRO A 24 13.40 -4.47 7.37
CA PRO A 24 14.31 -4.15 8.48
C PRO A 24 14.35 -2.65 8.80
N ALA A 25 14.61 -2.31 10.06
CA ALA A 25 14.68 -0.91 10.52
C ALA A 25 15.71 -0.04 9.77
N SER A 26 16.69 -0.64 9.10
CA SER A 26 17.71 0.04 8.30
C SER A 26 17.21 0.56 6.95
N HIS A 27 15.97 0.25 6.56
CA HIS A 27 15.39 0.82 5.36
C HIS A 27 14.81 2.20 5.69
N ASP A 28 15.62 3.23 5.46
CA ASP A 28 15.21 4.63 5.60
C ASP A 28 14.25 4.99 4.46
N MET A 29 13.06 5.43 4.84
CA MET A 29 12.03 5.92 3.93
C MET A 29 11.91 7.43 4.14
N SER A 30 12.89 8.15 3.61
CA SER A 30 12.85 9.62 3.53
C SER A 30 12.19 10.02 2.21
N ASP A 31 11.46 11.14 2.24
CA ASP A 31 10.86 11.82 1.07
C ASP A 31 9.56 11.21 0.52
N PHE A 32 8.52 11.18 1.37
CA PHE A 32 7.14 11.01 0.92
C PHE A 32 6.23 12.09 1.52
N ASP A 33 5.17 12.45 0.81
CA ASP A 33 4.12 13.35 1.32
C ASP A 33 2.75 12.67 1.43
N ALA A 34 2.61 11.44 0.93
CA ALA A 34 1.38 10.67 0.99
C ALA A 34 1.64 9.18 1.27
N VAL A 35 0.63 8.53 1.85
CA VAL A 35 0.59 7.09 2.06
C VAL A 35 -0.75 6.53 1.58
N GLY A 36 -0.68 5.57 0.67
CA GLY A 36 -1.79 4.71 0.28
C GLY A 36 -1.84 3.46 1.14
N LEU A 37 -2.95 3.21 1.81
CA LEU A 37 -3.18 1.97 2.56
C LEU A 37 -4.13 1.09 1.76
N VAL A 38 -3.76 -0.17 1.54
CA VAL A 38 -4.57 -1.13 0.80
C VAL A 38 -4.67 -2.41 1.61
N GLN A 39 -5.89 -2.89 1.84
CA GLN A 39 -6.17 -4.08 2.63
C GLN A 39 -7.02 -5.09 1.84
N GLY A 40 -6.67 -6.36 1.96
CA GLY A 40 -7.36 -7.44 1.28
C GLY A 40 -6.80 -8.82 1.62
N ARG A 41 -7.13 -9.81 0.78
CA ARG A 41 -6.58 -11.17 0.93
C ARG A 41 -5.09 -11.17 0.60
N LEU A 42 -4.32 -12.05 1.24
CA LEU A 42 -2.87 -12.15 1.00
C LEU A 42 -2.51 -12.19 -0.50
N ILE A 43 -3.16 -13.06 -1.28
CA ILE A 43 -2.90 -13.17 -2.73
C ILE A 43 -3.17 -11.86 -3.48
N ASP A 44 -4.25 -11.16 -3.13
CA ASP A 44 -4.60 -9.89 -3.75
C ASP A 44 -3.57 -8.82 -3.39
N MET A 45 -3.04 -8.84 -2.18
CA MET A 45 -2.04 -7.87 -1.72
C MET A 45 -0.67 -8.07 -2.34
N VAL A 46 -0.25 -9.32 -2.60
CA VAL A 46 0.99 -9.59 -3.35
C VAL A 46 0.89 -9.04 -4.78
N VAL A 47 -0.25 -9.24 -5.44
CA VAL A 47 -0.49 -8.69 -6.78
C VAL A 47 -0.58 -7.16 -6.75
N ALA A 48 -1.29 -6.59 -5.78
CA ALA A 48 -1.39 -5.13 -5.63
C ALA A 48 -0.02 -4.48 -5.36
N ALA A 49 0.85 -5.12 -4.58
CA ALA A 49 2.20 -4.65 -4.31
C ALA A 49 3.05 -4.61 -5.59
N ASP A 50 3.01 -5.66 -6.42
CA ASP A 50 3.72 -5.70 -7.72
C ASP A 50 3.20 -4.62 -8.69
N ILE A 51 1.89 -4.36 -8.71
CA ILE A 51 1.32 -3.28 -9.52
C ILE A 51 1.83 -1.91 -9.04
N ALA A 52 1.83 -1.67 -7.72
CA ALA A 52 2.30 -0.41 -7.15
C ALA A 52 3.80 -0.19 -7.30
N GLU A 53 4.64 -1.21 -7.04
CA GLU A 53 6.11 -1.14 -7.21
C GLU A 53 6.53 -0.75 -8.64
N LYS A 54 5.72 -1.09 -9.65
CA LYS A 54 5.97 -0.70 -11.05
C LYS A 54 5.64 0.76 -11.35
N ALA A 55 4.90 1.44 -10.48
CA ALA A 55 4.66 2.87 -10.59
C ALA A 55 5.92 3.66 -10.19
N ALA A 56 6.31 4.63 -11.01
CA ALA A 56 7.47 5.45 -10.70
C ALA A 56 7.21 6.33 -9.46
N GLY A 57 8.19 6.40 -8.55
CA GLY A 57 8.15 7.33 -7.42
C GLY A 57 7.34 6.85 -6.21
N VAL A 58 7.01 5.55 -6.13
CA VAL A 58 6.46 4.95 -4.92
C VAL A 58 7.34 3.82 -4.39
N PHE A 59 7.17 3.51 -3.12
CA PHE A 59 7.75 2.35 -2.48
C PHE A 59 6.69 1.63 -1.62
N VAL A 60 6.72 0.30 -1.58
CA VAL A 60 5.65 -0.52 -1.00
C VAL A 60 6.15 -1.33 0.19
N GLU A 61 5.44 -1.24 1.32
CA GLU A 61 5.72 -2.04 2.53
C GLU A 61 4.54 -2.92 2.91
N ASP A 62 4.85 -4.13 3.34
CA ASP A 62 3.91 -4.96 4.10
C ASP A 62 3.71 -4.36 5.49
N ILE A 63 2.45 -4.17 5.91
CA ILE A 63 2.10 -3.64 7.23
C ILE A 63 1.58 -4.79 8.09
N ARG A 64 2.45 -5.25 8.99
CA ARG A 64 2.17 -6.38 9.89
C ARG A 64 1.20 -5.94 10.99
N GLY A 65 0.01 -6.53 10.95
CA GLY A 65 -0.96 -6.47 12.04
C GLY A 65 -0.90 -7.72 12.93
N SER A 66 -1.64 -7.69 14.03
CA SER A 66 -1.99 -8.89 14.81
C SER A 66 -3.21 -9.64 14.23
N CYS A 67 -3.63 -9.29 13.02
CA CYS A 67 -4.87 -9.72 12.38
C CYS A 67 -4.77 -11.14 11.79
N PRO A 68 -5.90 -11.82 11.50
CA PRO A 68 -5.90 -13.22 11.09
C PRO A 68 -5.13 -13.44 9.79
N GLN A 69 -4.57 -14.64 9.64
CA GLN A 69 -3.59 -15.01 8.60
C GLN A 69 -4.01 -14.74 7.14
N ASN A 70 -5.30 -14.48 6.87
CA ASN A 70 -5.83 -14.30 5.52
C ASN A 70 -6.08 -12.84 5.11
N LEU A 71 -6.03 -11.88 6.03
CA LEU A 71 -6.19 -10.45 5.73
C LEU A 71 -4.89 -9.70 6.05
N VAL A 72 -4.28 -9.12 5.03
CA VAL A 72 -3.03 -8.34 5.14
C VAL A 72 -3.23 -6.95 4.54
N MET A 73 -2.34 -6.04 4.91
CA MET A 73 -2.35 -4.64 4.48
C MET A 73 -0.99 -4.29 3.91
N ILE A 74 -0.95 -3.58 2.80
CA ILE A 74 0.25 -2.91 2.29
C ILE A 74 0.10 -1.40 2.44
N ALA A 75 1.24 -0.72 2.60
CA ALA A 75 1.36 0.72 2.56
C ALA A 75 2.24 1.13 1.37
N ILE A 76 1.76 2.09 0.59
CA ILE A 76 2.41 2.64 -0.61
C ILE A 76 2.80 4.07 -0.27
N PHE A 77 4.09 4.35 -0.22
CA PHE A 77 4.64 5.65 0.15
C PHE A 77 5.16 6.36 -1.09
N GLY A 78 4.92 7.66 -1.20
CA GLY A 78 5.43 8.48 -2.28
C GLY A 78 4.89 9.91 -2.22
N ASP A 79 5.05 10.65 -3.32
CA ASP A 79 4.28 11.88 -3.48
C ASP A 79 2.79 11.58 -3.73
N THR A 80 1.95 12.58 -3.49
CA THR A 80 0.50 12.45 -3.57
C THR A 80 0.04 11.96 -4.94
N ALA A 81 0.65 12.43 -6.02
CA ALA A 81 0.25 12.07 -7.38
C ALA A 81 0.65 10.62 -7.71
N ALA A 82 1.85 10.21 -7.31
CA ALA A 82 2.36 8.85 -7.50
C ALA A 82 1.53 7.83 -6.72
N VAL A 83 1.17 8.15 -5.46
CA VAL A 83 0.30 7.30 -4.63
C VAL A 83 -1.10 7.17 -5.22
N GLU A 84 -1.70 8.28 -5.67
CA GLU A 84 -3.02 8.26 -6.32
C GLU A 84 -3.01 7.44 -7.62
N ALA A 85 -1.97 7.59 -8.44
CA ALA A 85 -1.79 6.83 -9.67
C ALA A 85 -1.66 5.32 -9.39
N ALA A 86 -0.81 4.94 -8.43
CA ALA A 86 -0.61 3.54 -8.03
C ALA A 86 -1.92 2.89 -7.54
N ILE A 87 -2.70 3.59 -6.72
CA ILE A 87 -4.01 3.10 -6.25
C ILE A 87 -5.00 2.98 -7.41
N SER A 88 -5.01 3.93 -8.34
CA SER A 88 -5.87 3.89 -9.53
C SER A 88 -5.56 2.66 -10.39
N ASP A 89 -4.29 2.34 -10.61
CA ASP A 89 -3.88 1.16 -11.36
C ASP A 89 -4.26 -0.16 -10.67
N ILE A 90 -4.08 -0.25 -9.34
CA ILE A 90 -4.59 -1.38 -8.55
C ILE A 90 -6.10 -1.51 -8.76
N CYS A 91 -6.86 -0.42 -8.59
CA CYS A 91 -8.31 -0.44 -8.72
C CYS A 91 -8.76 -0.91 -10.10
N ARG A 92 -8.12 -0.42 -11.17
CA ARG A 92 -8.42 -0.81 -12.56
C ARG A 92 -8.28 -2.31 -12.76
N VAL A 93 -7.13 -2.87 -12.39
CA VAL A 93 -6.86 -4.32 -12.55
C VAL A 93 -7.87 -5.17 -11.75
N PHE A 94 -8.11 -4.83 -10.48
CA PHE A 94 -9.02 -5.61 -9.64
C PHE A 94 -10.51 -5.42 -9.98
N GLN A 95 -10.90 -4.32 -10.63
CA GLN A 95 -12.24 -4.13 -11.18
C GLN A 95 -12.46 -4.96 -12.46
N GLU A 96 -11.48 -4.99 -13.37
CA GLU A 96 -11.50 -5.81 -14.58
C GLU A 96 -11.61 -7.31 -14.22
N HIS A 97 -10.82 -7.80 -13.26
CA HIS A 97 -10.91 -9.20 -12.81
C HIS A 97 -12.26 -9.56 -12.18
N ARG A 98 -12.95 -8.60 -11.56
CA ARG A 98 -14.28 -8.82 -10.99
C ARG A 98 -15.36 -8.95 -12.07
N GLN A 99 -15.15 -8.36 -13.25
CA GLN A 99 -16.06 -8.51 -14.40
C GLN A 99 -15.85 -9.82 -15.17
N VAL A 100 -14.65 -10.40 -15.18
CA VAL A 100 -14.38 -11.68 -15.88
C VAL A 100 -14.87 -12.90 -15.10
N THR A 101 -15.14 -12.75 -13.80
CA THR A 101 -15.60 -13.83 -12.91
C THR A 101 -17.13 -13.85 -12.73
N LEU A 102 -17.86 -12.92 -13.36
CA LEU A 102 -19.33 -12.82 -13.36
C LEU A 102 -19.89 -13.14 -14.74
#